data_AF-A0A257JA25-F1
#
_entry.id   AF-A0A257JA25-F1
#
_cell.length_a   1.000
_cell.length_b   1.000
_cell.length_c   1.000
_cell.angle_alpha   90.00
_cell.angle_beta   90.00
_cell.angle_gamma   90.00
#
_symmetry.space_group_name_H-M   'P 1'
#
loop_
_entity.id
_entity.type
_entity.pdbx_description
1 polymer ?
#
loop_
_entity_poly.entity_id
_entity_poly.type
_entity_poly.pdbx_seq_one_letter_code
_entity_poly.pdbx_strand_id
1 'polypeptide(L)'
;TAMRSYPEDQIEAAYRGWLTKLQRALYDPLGGLIDSYGKAVREHGDASIQNLDELLAELKKAAVVRNVTCHGSWGAPDKEGKSLPMYVNKRVEKFNTWIDVAYLDQLRIHAVELACAVVNTVTHMGWQFPGSSSVGLPIVRRP
;
A
#
# COMPACT_ATOMS: atom_id res chain seq x y z
N THR A 1 7.13 3.15 -15.05
CA THR A 1 8.37 3.85 -14.68
C THR A 1 9.07 4.49 -15.87
N ALA A 2 8.34 5.29 -16.67
CA ALA A 2 9.03 6.26 -17.52
C ALA A 2 9.96 7.07 -16.60
N MET A 3 11.27 6.93 -16.81
CA MET A 3 12.27 7.59 -15.98
C MET A 3 12.11 9.08 -16.22
N ARG A 4 11.66 9.81 -15.19
CA ARG A 4 11.63 11.27 -15.24
C ARG A 4 13.08 11.74 -15.24
N SER A 5 13.56 12.21 -16.38
CA SER A 5 14.90 12.80 -16.47
C SER A 5 14.89 14.15 -15.76
N TYR A 6 15.90 14.40 -14.93
CA TYR A 6 16.09 15.65 -14.22
C TYR A 6 17.29 16.39 -14.83
N PRO A 7 17.22 17.71 -15.02
CA PRO A 7 18.37 18.55 -15.32
C PRO A 7 19.50 18.36 -14.28
N GLU A 8 20.76 18.43 -14.70
CA GLU A 8 21.94 18.16 -13.85
C GLU A 8 21.98 18.97 -12.55
N ASP A 9 21.56 20.24 -12.62
CA ASP A 9 21.47 21.15 -11.48
C ASP A 9 20.34 20.80 -10.49
N GLN A 10 19.41 19.94 -10.89
CA GLN A 10 18.27 19.48 -10.08
C GLN A 10 18.45 18.04 -9.56
N ILE A 11 19.48 17.32 -9.98
CA ILE A 11 19.71 15.91 -9.59
C ILE A 11 19.89 15.77 -8.09
N GLU A 12 20.72 16.60 -7.46
CA GLU A 12 20.96 16.53 -6.01
C GLU A 12 19.70 16.84 -5.18
N ALA A 13 18.92 17.84 -5.59
CA ALA A 13 17.66 18.17 -4.95
C ALA A 13 16.61 17.05 -5.13
N ALA A 14 16.53 16.48 -6.34
CA ALA A 14 15.67 15.34 -6.64
C ALA A 14 16.08 14.09 -5.85
N TYR A 15 17.38 13.83 -5.72
CA TYR A 15 17.94 12.70 -4.98
C TYR A 15 17.68 12.83 -3.47
N ARG A 16 17.87 14.02 -2.88
CA ARG A 16 17.53 14.27 -1.47
C ARG A 16 16.04 14.14 -1.21
N GLY A 17 15.19 14.68 -2.09
CA GLY A 17 13.74 14.50 -2.02
C GLY A 17 13.31 13.04 -2.16
N TRP A 18 14.05 12.25 -2.96
CA TRP A 18 13.83 10.82 -3.12
C TRP A 18 14.26 10.02 -1.88
N LEU A 19 15.41 10.35 -1.27
CA LEU A 19 15.90 9.73 -0.04
C LEU A 19 14.92 9.92 1.12
N THR A 20 14.37 11.13 1.30
CA THR A 20 13.34 11.39 2.32
C THR A 20 12.05 10.62 2.04
N LYS A 21 11.66 10.45 0.77
CA LYS A 21 10.51 9.62 0.39
C LYS A 21 10.77 8.13 0.67
N LEU A 22 11.98 7.65 0.42
CA LEU A 22 12.40 6.27 0.73
C LEU A 22 12.41 6.02 2.24
N GLN A 23 12.93 6.96 3.03
CA GLN A 23 12.90 6.87 4.50
C GLN A 23 11.48 6.92 5.05
N ARG A 24 10.62 7.81 4.52
CA ARG A 24 9.20 7.81 4.90
C ARG A 24 8.53 6.50 4.52
N ALA A 25 8.78 5.94 3.34
CA ALA A 25 8.23 4.64 2.95
C ALA A 25 8.62 3.48 3.91
N LEU A 26 9.71 3.60 4.68
CA LEU A 26 10.14 2.58 5.64
C LEU A 26 9.45 2.68 7.01
N TYR A 27 9.03 3.86 7.44
CA TYR A 27 8.47 4.08 8.78
C TYR A 27 7.05 4.65 8.79
N ASP A 28 6.54 5.14 7.64
CA ASP A 28 5.16 5.61 7.57
C ASP A 28 4.24 4.39 7.68
N PRO A 29 3.26 4.42 8.60
CA PRO A 29 2.15 3.50 8.54
C PRO A 29 1.51 3.62 7.14
N LEU A 30 1.04 2.49 6.59
CA LEU A 30 0.59 2.34 5.19
C LEU A 30 -0.34 3.47 4.66
N GLY A 31 -1.02 4.22 5.54
CA GLY A 31 -1.83 5.40 5.21
C GLY A 31 -1.14 6.44 4.32
N GLY A 32 0.12 6.81 4.58
CA GLY A 32 0.81 7.81 3.75
C GLY A 32 1.07 7.34 2.31
N LEU A 33 1.31 6.03 2.14
CA LEU A 33 1.46 5.40 0.83
C LEU A 33 0.11 5.33 0.09
N ILE A 34 -0.98 5.06 0.80
CA ILE A 34 -2.34 5.02 0.22
C ILE A 34 -2.75 6.40 -0.29
N ASP A 35 -2.49 7.47 0.46
CA ASP A 35 -2.80 8.82 0.02
C ASP A 35 -1.97 9.22 -1.21
N SER A 36 -0.69 8.86 -1.23
CA SER A 36 0.20 9.09 -2.38
C SER A 36 -0.26 8.32 -3.62
N TYR A 37 -0.66 7.06 -3.46
CA TYR A 37 -1.22 6.23 -4.52
C TYR A 37 -2.53 6.82 -5.07
N GLY A 38 -3.48 7.16 -4.21
CA GLY A 38 -4.76 7.75 -4.61
C GLY A 38 -4.60 9.08 -5.34
N LYS A 39 -3.59 9.88 -4.98
CA LYS A 39 -3.23 11.09 -5.72
C LYS A 39 -2.68 10.75 -7.12
N ALA A 40 -1.72 9.84 -7.20
CA ALA A 40 -1.08 9.44 -8.46
C ALA A 40 -2.09 8.88 -9.49
N VAL A 41 -3.06 8.10 -9.03
CA VAL A 41 -4.12 7.57 -9.90
C VAL A 41 -5.03 8.69 -10.43
N ARG A 42 -5.46 9.62 -9.57
CA ARG A 42 -6.34 10.73 -9.96
C ARG A 42 -5.67 11.74 -10.90
N GLU A 43 -4.37 11.93 -10.78
CA GLU A 43 -3.59 12.83 -11.64
C GLU A 43 -3.33 12.25 -13.04
N HIS A 44 -3.65 10.97 -13.28
CA HIS A 44 -3.53 10.35 -14.59
C HIS A 44 -4.72 10.73 -15.48
N GLY A 45 -4.46 11.48 -16.57
CA GLY A 45 -5.52 12.07 -17.42
C GLY A 45 -6.50 11.07 -18.04
N ASP A 46 -6.10 9.81 -18.21
CA ASP A 46 -6.95 8.74 -18.76
C ASP A 46 -7.49 7.77 -17.69
N ALA A 47 -7.43 8.14 -16.39
CA ALA A 47 -7.92 7.27 -15.32
C ALA A 47 -9.44 7.05 -15.42
N SER A 48 -9.85 5.78 -15.58
CA SER A 48 -11.25 5.37 -15.73
C SER A 48 -11.77 4.51 -14.57
N ILE A 49 -11.06 4.50 -13.43
CA ILE A 49 -11.35 3.63 -12.30
C ILE A 49 -12.53 4.19 -11.50
N GLN A 50 -13.71 3.59 -11.67
CA GLN A 50 -14.94 4.08 -11.05
C GLN A 50 -15.02 3.85 -9.54
N ASN A 51 -14.37 2.80 -9.02
CA ASN A 51 -14.41 2.41 -7.61
C ASN A 51 -13.15 2.82 -6.83
N LEU A 52 -12.41 3.83 -7.30
CA LEU A 52 -11.15 4.25 -6.67
C LEU A 52 -11.34 4.70 -5.22
N ASP A 53 -12.39 5.45 -4.91
CA ASP A 53 -12.63 5.95 -3.56
C ASP A 53 -12.95 4.82 -2.57
N GLU A 54 -13.71 3.82 -3.01
CA GLU A 54 -13.99 2.60 -2.23
C GLU A 54 -12.70 1.81 -1.97
N LEU A 55 -11.88 1.61 -3.00
CA LEU A 55 -10.58 0.95 -2.86
C LEU A 55 -9.68 1.68 -1.85
N LEU A 56 -9.60 3.02 -1.92
CA LEU A 56 -8.80 3.80 -0.98
C LEU A 56 -9.34 3.71 0.46
N ALA A 57 -10.65 3.63 0.64
CA ALA A 57 -11.26 3.43 1.95
C ALA A 57 -10.90 2.05 2.53
N GLU A 58 -11.00 0.99 1.73
CA GLU A 58 -10.63 -0.37 2.15
C GLU A 58 -9.13 -0.50 2.44
N LEU A 59 -8.27 0.12 1.63
CA LEU A 59 -6.82 0.18 1.92
C LEU A 59 -6.53 0.89 3.26
N LYS A 60 -7.26 1.96 3.59
CA LYS A 60 -7.10 2.66 4.88
C LYS A 60 -7.55 1.81 6.06
N LYS A 61 -8.60 1.00 5.90
CA LYS A 61 -9.00 0.01 6.91
C LYS A 61 -7.92 -1.06 7.08
N ALA A 62 -7.41 -1.61 5.97
CA ALA A 62 -6.34 -2.61 5.97
C ALA A 62 -5.04 -2.09 6.60
N ALA A 63 -4.73 -0.80 6.43
CA ALA A 63 -3.56 -0.17 7.05
C ALA A 63 -3.57 -0.29 8.58
N VAL A 64 -4.73 -0.16 9.23
CA VAL A 64 -4.85 -0.32 10.69
C VAL A 64 -4.37 -1.70 11.12
N VAL A 65 -4.89 -2.75 10.47
CA VAL A 65 -4.54 -4.14 10.80
C VAL A 65 -3.09 -4.45 10.42
N ARG A 66 -2.62 -4.02 9.24
CA ARG A 66 -1.22 -4.22 8.82
C ARG A 66 -0.24 -3.60 9.81
N ASN A 67 -0.53 -2.41 10.32
CA ASN A 67 0.38 -1.76 11.26
C ASN A 67 0.47 -2.54 12.58
N VAL A 68 -0.66 -3.07 13.05
CA VAL A 68 -0.68 -3.98 14.21
C VAL A 68 0.12 -5.24 13.92
N THR A 69 -0.10 -5.89 12.77
CA THR A 69 0.57 -7.17 12.48
C THR A 69 2.05 -7.05 12.16
N CYS A 70 2.47 -5.92 11.57
CA CYS A 70 3.86 -5.67 11.19
C CYS A 70 4.69 -5.03 12.32
N HIS A 71 4.08 -4.24 13.21
CA HIS A 71 4.80 -3.46 14.23
C HIS A 71 4.35 -3.73 15.67
N GLY A 72 3.28 -4.49 15.86
CA GLY A 72 2.88 -4.94 17.19
C GLY A 72 3.90 -5.89 17.79
N SER A 73 4.06 -5.81 19.11
CA SER A 73 4.80 -6.82 19.86
C SER A 73 3.86 -7.98 20.19
N TRP A 74 4.30 -9.21 19.93
CA TRP A 74 3.48 -10.40 20.06
C TRP A 74 3.87 -11.22 21.28
N GLY A 75 2.90 -11.52 22.13
CA GLY A 75 3.03 -12.51 23.19
C GLY A 75 2.70 -13.93 22.69
N ALA A 76 3.07 -14.93 23.49
CA ALA A 76 2.63 -16.30 23.27
C ALA A 76 1.09 -16.38 23.23
N PRO A 77 0.52 -17.27 22.40
CA PRO A 77 -0.92 -17.48 22.39
C PRO A 77 -1.46 -17.95 23.74
N ASP A 78 -2.72 -17.62 24.03
CA ASP A 78 -3.45 -18.12 25.18
C ASP A 78 -3.87 -19.59 25.02
N LYS A 79 -4.68 -20.10 25.95
CA LYS A 79 -5.18 -21.48 25.93
C LYS A 79 -6.12 -21.78 24.76
N GLU A 80 -6.70 -20.74 24.15
CA GLU A 80 -7.55 -20.84 22.97
C GLU A 80 -6.76 -20.67 21.67
N GLY A 81 -5.43 -20.50 21.75
CA GLY A 81 -4.57 -20.30 20.59
C GLY A 81 -4.59 -18.87 20.03
N LYS A 82 -5.04 -17.89 20.82
CA LYS A 82 -5.13 -16.48 20.41
C LYS A 82 -4.00 -15.64 21.00
N SER A 83 -3.46 -14.70 20.24
CA SER A 83 -2.51 -13.70 20.74
C SER A 83 -3.13 -12.30 20.75
N LEU A 84 -2.84 -11.51 21.77
CA LEU A 84 -3.18 -10.09 21.83
C LEU A 84 -1.92 -9.25 21.56
N PRO A 85 -1.77 -8.67 20.35
CA PRO A 85 -0.62 -7.83 20.04
C PRO A 85 -0.60 -6.58 20.93
N MET A 86 0.55 -6.28 21.52
CA MET A 86 0.78 -4.98 22.12
C MET A 86 1.14 -3.98 21.01
N TYR A 87 0.16 -3.15 20.65
CA TYR A 87 0.32 -2.07 19.69
C TYR A 87 -0.42 -0.83 20.18
N VAL A 88 0.23 0.32 20.05
CA VAL A 88 -0.34 1.64 20.34
C VAL A 88 -0.14 2.51 19.11
N ASN A 89 -1.22 3.10 18.60
CA ASN A 89 -1.13 3.95 17.43
C ASN A 89 -0.70 5.38 17.80
N LYS A 90 -0.49 6.24 16.80
CA LYS A 90 -0.10 7.64 16.98
C LYS A 90 -1.10 8.51 17.76
N ARG A 91 -2.35 8.04 17.94
CA ARG A 91 -3.38 8.68 18.77
C ARG A 91 -3.41 8.11 20.20
N VAL A 92 -2.42 7.29 20.56
CA VAL A 92 -2.31 6.62 21.87
C VAL A 92 -3.45 5.61 22.12
N GLU A 93 -4.11 5.15 21.06
CA GLU A 93 -5.14 4.11 21.15
C GLU A 93 -4.46 2.72 21.17
N LYS A 94 -4.87 1.88 22.11
CA LYS A 94 -4.40 0.50 22.22
C LYS A 94 -5.19 -0.42 21.30
N PHE A 95 -4.48 -1.34 20.65
CA PHE A 95 -5.14 -2.44 19.95
C PHE A 95 -5.59 -3.50 20.97
N ASN A 96 -6.89 -3.84 20.93
CA ASN A 96 -7.52 -4.70 21.95
C ASN A 96 -8.22 -5.93 21.33
N THR A 97 -7.82 -6.34 20.12
CA THR A 97 -8.43 -7.50 19.45
C THR A 97 -7.52 -8.71 19.56
N TRP A 98 -8.07 -9.83 20.05
CA TRP A 98 -7.39 -11.12 20.04
C TRP A 98 -7.33 -11.68 18.62
N ILE A 99 -6.17 -12.16 18.22
CA ILE A 99 -5.91 -12.69 16.89
C ILE A 99 -5.65 -14.18 16.99
N ASP A 100 -6.45 -14.97 16.28
CA ASP A 100 -6.26 -16.41 16.09
C ASP A 100 -5.84 -16.72 14.65
N VAL A 101 -5.69 -18.01 14.34
CA VAL A 101 -5.32 -18.46 12.99
C VAL A 101 -6.39 -18.10 11.96
N ALA A 102 -7.68 -18.21 12.32
CA ALA A 102 -8.78 -17.90 11.42
C ALA A 102 -8.80 -16.42 11.01
N TYR A 103 -8.51 -15.52 11.97
CA TYR A 103 -8.30 -14.10 11.72
C TYR A 103 -7.16 -13.87 10.73
N LEU A 104 -6.02 -14.53 10.91
CA LEU A 104 -4.87 -14.40 10.02
C LEU A 104 -5.14 -14.95 8.61
N ASP A 105 -5.90 -16.04 8.50
CA ASP A 105 -6.33 -16.59 7.23
C ASP A 105 -7.27 -15.64 6.49
N GLN A 106 -8.24 -15.05 7.19
CA GLN A 106 -9.10 -14.02 6.61
C GLN A 106 -8.27 -12.80 6.18
N LEU A 107 -7.38 -12.31 7.05
CA LEU A 107 -6.49 -11.20 6.73
C LEU A 107 -5.68 -11.45 5.45
N ARG A 108 -5.16 -12.68 5.28
CA ARG A 108 -4.43 -13.08 4.08
C ARG A 108 -5.30 -13.00 2.82
N ILE A 109 -6.54 -13.49 2.88
CA ILE A 109 -7.49 -13.45 1.75
C ILE A 109 -7.77 -12.00 1.35
N HIS A 110 -8.18 -11.16 2.31
CA HIS A 110 -8.49 -9.75 2.04
C HIS A 110 -7.26 -8.96 1.52
N ALA A 111 -6.06 -9.28 2.02
CA ALA A 111 -4.84 -8.65 1.51
C ALA A 111 -4.57 -8.99 0.04
N VAL A 112 -4.83 -10.24 -0.37
CA VAL A 112 -4.71 -10.67 -1.78
C VAL A 112 -5.73 -9.94 -2.65
N GLU A 113 -6.98 -9.84 -2.21
CA GLU A 113 -8.04 -9.13 -2.93
C GLU A 113 -7.69 -7.66 -3.17
N LEU A 114 -7.21 -6.97 -2.13
CA LEU A 114 -6.77 -5.58 -2.23
C LEU A 114 -5.56 -5.41 -3.15
N ALA A 115 -4.60 -6.33 -3.08
CA ALA A 115 -3.45 -6.32 -4.00
C ALA A 115 -3.91 -6.48 -5.45
N CYS A 116 -4.83 -7.42 -5.73
CA CYS A 116 -5.43 -7.59 -7.05
C CYS A 116 -6.18 -6.32 -7.49
N ALA A 117 -6.96 -5.69 -6.61
CA ALA A 117 -7.69 -4.47 -6.93
C ALA A 117 -6.75 -3.32 -7.30
N VAL A 118 -5.64 -3.14 -6.56
CA VAL A 118 -4.60 -2.17 -6.89
C VAL A 118 -3.97 -2.49 -8.24
N VAL A 119 -3.64 -3.74 -8.54
CA VAL A 119 -3.11 -4.15 -9.85
C VAL A 119 -4.10 -3.86 -10.98
N ASN A 120 -5.38 -4.11 -10.74
CA ASN A 120 -6.46 -3.87 -11.70
C ASN A 120 -6.62 -2.39 -12.05
N THR A 121 -6.27 -1.47 -11.16
CA THR A 121 -6.30 -0.04 -11.47
C THR A 121 -5.39 0.35 -12.63
N VAL A 122 -4.32 -0.41 -12.87
CA VAL A 122 -3.39 -0.19 -14.00
C VAL A 122 -3.78 -1.06 -15.19
N THR A 123 -4.08 -2.33 -14.95
CA THR A 123 -4.31 -3.31 -16.03
C THR A 123 -5.63 -3.13 -16.75
N HIS A 124 -6.70 -2.67 -16.07
CA HIS A 124 -7.97 -2.32 -16.75
C HIS A 124 -7.83 -1.12 -17.69
N MET A 125 -6.85 -0.25 -17.48
CA MET A 125 -6.55 0.84 -18.40
C MET A 125 -5.73 0.37 -19.62
N GLY A 126 -5.44 -0.93 -19.73
CA GLY A 126 -4.69 -1.52 -20.83
C GLY A 126 -3.18 -1.47 -20.65
N TRP A 127 -2.67 -1.26 -19.43
CA TRP A 127 -1.24 -1.15 -19.14
C TRP A 127 -0.77 -2.30 -18.24
N GLN A 128 0.42 -2.84 -18.49
CA GLN A 128 1.04 -3.75 -17.52
C GLN A 128 1.29 -3.02 -16.20
N PHE A 129 1.01 -3.69 -15.08
CA PHE A 129 1.36 -3.12 -13.78
C PHE A 129 2.88 -2.96 -13.68
N PRO A 130 3.39 -1.76 -13.33
CA PRO A 130 4.83 -1.53 -13.24
C PRO A 130 5.46 -2.40 -12.14
N GLY A 131 6.50 -3.14 -12.51
CA GLY A 131 7.25 -4.05 -11.61
C GLY A 131 8.73 -3.68 -11.50
N SER A 132 9.52 -4.52 -10.84
CA SER A 132 10.94 -4.26 -10.54
C SER A 132 11.83 -4.02 -11.77
N SER A 133 11.43 -4.46 -12.95
CA SER A 133 12.26 -4.40 -14.17
C SER A 133 11.63 -3.63 -15.33
N SER A 134 10.42 -3.07 -15.18
CA SER A 134 9.76 -2.42 -16.33
C SER A 134 8.78 -1.32 -15.93
N VAL A 135 8.65 -0.40 -16.88
CA VAL A 135 7.82 0.77 -16.75
C VAL A 135 6.31 0.50 -16.84
N GLY A 136 5.93 -0.73 -17.20
CA GLY A 136 4.63 -1.08 -17.73
C GLY A 136 4.56 -0.75 -19.23
N LEU A 137 4.27 -1.73 -20.08
CA LEU A 137 3.97 -1.53 -21.50
C LEU A 137 2.46 -1.61 -21.74
N PRO A 138 1.91 -1.00 -22.81
CA PRO A 138 0.55 -1.26 -23.24
C PRO A 138 0.33 -2.77 -23.49
N ILE A 139 -0.71 -3.34 -22.87
CA ILE A 139 -1.13 -4.75 -23.03
C ILE A 139 -1.79 -4.94 -24.41
N VAL A 140 -2.50 -3.92 -24.88
CA VAL A 140 -3.11 -3.90 -26.23
C VAL A 140 -2.42 -2.83 -27.05
N ARG A 141 -1.69 -3.22 -28.10
CA ARG A 141 -1.27 -2.28 -29.15
C ARG A 141 -2.47 -2.08 -30.06
N ARG A 142 -3.07 -0.88 -30.06
CA ARG A 142 -4.02 -0.53 -31.13
C ARG A 142 -3.25 -0.54 -32.46
N PRO A 143 -3.81 -1.13 -33.52
CA PRO A 143 -3.21 -1.12 -34.86
C PRO A 143 -3.00 0.31 -35.37
#